data_AF-A0A963N832-F1
#
_entry.id   AF-A0A963N832-F1
#
_cell.length_a   1.000
_cell.length_b   1.000
_cell.length_c   1.000
_cell.angle_alpha   90.00
_cell.angle_beta   90.00
_cell.angle_gamma   90.00
#
_symmetry.space_group_name_H-M   'P 1'
#
loop_
_entity.id
_entity.type
_entity.pdbx_description
1 polymer ?
#
loop_
_entity_poly.entity_id
_entity_poly.type
_entity_poly.pdbx_seq_one_letter_code
_entity_poly.pdbx_strand_id
1 'polypeptide(L)' 'MTAAKTISMSFRVSPKFKALLEAAAARENRSFTNMLETLLFAHCDKHGIAEPERAKTVKAKGTTE' A
#
# COMPACT_ATOMS: atom_id res chain seq x y z
N MET A 1 6.48 23.05 1.89
CA MET A 1 6.19 21.69 2.37
C MET A 1 5.30 21.02 1.33
N THR A 2 5.83 20.07 0.56
CA THR A 2 5.31 19.59 -0.73
C THR A 2 3.99 18.84 -0.59
N ALA A 3 2.88 19.56 -0.72
CA ALA A 3 1.52 19.02 -0.73
C ALA A 3 1.18 18.51 -2.13
N ALA A 4 1.24 17.18 -2.36
CA ALA A 4 0.45 16.40 -3.33
C ALA A 4 1.15 15.07 -3.69
N LYS A 5 1.21 14.10 -2.75
CA LYS A 5 1.46 12.69 -3.10
C LYS A 5 0.33 11.75 -2.71
N THR A 6 -0.63 12.24 -1.93
CA THR A 6 -1.77 11.45 -1.48
C THR A 6 -2.96 11.76 -2.38
N ILE A 7 -3.49 10.72 -3.03
CA ILE A 7 -4.73 10.79 -3.81
C ILE A 7 -5.86 10.31 -2.90
N SER A 8 -6.90 11.12 -2.74
CA SER A 8 -8.09 10.73 -1.98
C SER A 8 -8.84 9.62 -2.72
N MET A 9 -8.90 8.42 -2.14
CA MET A 9 -9.69 7.30 -2.66
C MET A 9 -10.93 7.10 -1.79
N SER A 10 -12.11 7.14 -2.41
CA SER A 10 -13.39 6.82 -1.76
C SER A 10 -13.74 5.36 -1.99
N PHE A 11 -13.75 4.56 -0.92
CA PHE A 11 -14.14 3.16 -0.97
C PHE A 11 -15.42 2.92 -0.16
N ARG A 12 -16.32 2.09 -0.68
CA ARG A 12 -17.42 1.54 0.10
C ARG A 12 -16.98 0.20 0.66
N VAL A 13 -16.98 0.08 1.98
CA VAL A 13 -16.58 -1.13 2.70
C VAL A 13 -17.72 -1.60 3.59
N SER A 14 -17.72 -2.89 3.90
CA SER A 14 -18.67 -3.44 4.87
C SER A 14 -18.42 -2.87 6.28
N PRO A 15 -19.45 -2.74 7.11
CA PRO A 15 -19.31 -2.21 8.47
C PRO A 15 -18.33 -3.02 9.33
N LYS A 16 -18.29 -4.35 9.13
CA LYS A 16 -17.31 -5.23 9.78
C LYS A 16 -15.87 -4.88 9.42
N PHE A 17 -15.59 -4.52 8.17
CA PHE A 17 -14.26 -4.13 7.73
C PHE A 17 -13.82 -2.81 8.38
N LYS A 18 -14.71 -1.81 8.43
CA LYS A 18 -14.43 -0.54 9.13
C LYS A 18 -14.07 -0.78 10.59
N ALA A 19 -14.83 -1.60 11.31
CA ALA A 19 -14.59 -1.89 12.72
C ALA A 19 -13.22 -2.56 12.96
N LEU A 20 -12.85 -3.52 12.11
CA LEU A 20 -11.54 -4.18 12.19
C LEU A 20 -10.39 -3.22 11.85
N LEU A 21 -10.55 -2.39 10.81
CA LEU A 21 -9.55 -1.40 10.44
C LEU A 21 -9.36 -0.36 11.54
N GLU A 22 -10.44 0.07 12.20
CA GLU A 22 -10.41 1.01 13.33
C GLU A 22 -9.67 0.42 14.52
N ALA A 23 -9.96 -0.84 14.88
CA ALA A 23 -9.24 -1.54 15.94
C ALA A 23 -7.73 -1.68 15.63
N ALA A 24 -7.39 -1.98 14.37
CA ALA A 24 -5.99 -2.11 13.96
C ALA A 24 -5.27 -0.75 13.93
N ALA A 25 -5.91 0.29 13.40
CA ALA A 25 -5.39 1.65 13.37
C ALA A 25 -5.19 2.23 14.79
N ALA A 26 -6.14 1.98 15.69
CA ALA A 26 -6.06 2.39 17.09
C ALA A 26 -4.89 1.72 17.82
N ARG A 27 -4.59 0.45 17.54
CA ARG A 27 -3.46 -0.28 18.13
C ARG A 27 -2.10 0.28 17.72
N GLU A 28 -1.97 0.74 16.48
CA GLU A 28 -0.72 1.24 15.90
C GLU A 28 -0.55 2.77 16.03
N ASN A 29 -1.55 3.47 16.61
CA ASN A 29 -1.59 4.94 16.69
C ASN A 29 -1.39 5.63 15.32
N ARG A 30 -1.89 5.00 14.25
CA ARG A 30 -1.73 5.45 12.86
C ARG A 30 -3.09 5.80 12.25
N SER A 31 -3.10 6.73 11.31
CA SER A 31 -4.30 7.04 10.52
C SER A 31 -4.80 5.80 9.76
N PHE A 32 -6.10 5.70 9.54
CA PHE A 32 -6.75 4.64 8.75
C PHE A 32 -6.04 4.38 7.41
N THR A 33 -5.67 5.45 6.69
CA THR A 33 -4.96 5.36 5.42
C THR A 33 -3.61 4.67 5.58
N ASN A 34 -2.81 5.08 6.56
CA ASN A 34 -1.48 4.52 6.79
C ASN A 34 -1.54 3.04 7.24
N MET A 35 -2.58 2.68 7.98
CA MET A 35 -2.86 1.27 8.32
C MET A 35 -3.23 0.46 7.07
N LEU A 36 -4.09 0.99 6.21
CA LEU A 36 -4.48 0.35 4.96
C LEU A 36 -3.27 0.17 4.03
N GLU A 37 -2.43 1.20 3.91
CA GLU A 37 -1.17 1.15 3.14
C GLU A 37 -0.25 0.05 3.68
N THR A 38 -0.04 -0.01 4.99
CA THR A 38 0.81 -1.05 5.61
C THR A 38 0.26 -2.46 5.35
N LEU A 39 -1.05 -2.66 5.49
CA LEU A 39 -1.69 -3.96 5.19
C LEU A 39 -1.55 -4.34 3.73
N LEU A 40 -1.72 -3.37 2.82
CA LEU A 40 -1.58 -3.59 1.38
C LEU A 40 -0.14 -3.93 1.01
N PHE A 41 0.85 -3.16 1.49
CA PHE A 41 2.26 -3.46 1.25
C PHE A 41 2.67 -4.82 1.82
N ALA A 42 2.25 -5.14 3.05
CA ALA A 42 2.53 -6.45 3.66
C ALA A 42 1.86 -7.60 2.90
N HIS A 43 0.67 -7.38 2.33
CA HIS A 43 0.01 -8.36 1.48
C HIS A 43 0.76 -8.52 0.15
N CYS A 44 1.11 -7.43 -0.51
CA CYS A 44 1.87 -7.45 -1.76
C CYS A 44 3.24 -8.13 -1.58
N ASP A 45 3.97 -7.80 -0.52
CA ASP A 45 5.26 -8.39 -0.17
C ASP A 45 5.14 -9.92 0.01
N LYS A 46 4.17 -10.36 0.81
CA LYS A 46 3.91 -11.80 1.05
C LYS A 46 3.51 -12.57 -0.21
N HIS A 47 2.84 -11.91 -1.15
CA HIS A 47 2.35 -12.53 -2.38
C HIS A 47 3.28 -12.28 -3.58
N GLY A 48 4.40 -11.56 -3.41
CA GLY A 48 5.30 -11.19 -4.50
C GLY A 48 4.64 -10.28 -5.55
N ILE A 49 3.59 -9.55 -5.17
CA ILE A 49 2.89 -8.62 -6.07
C ILE A 49 3.70 -7.32 -6.10
N ALA A 50 4.57 -7.20 -7.10
CA ALA A 50 5.20 -5.92 -7.40
C ALA A 50 4.15 -4.95 -7.96
N GLU A 51 4.29 -3.66 -7.64
CA GLU A 51 3.58 -2.63 -8.41
C GLU A 51 3.86 -2.89 -9.89
N PRO A 52 2.84 -2.88 -10.77
CA PRO A 52 3.08 -3.01 -12.20
C PRO A 52 3.97 -1.83 -12.55
N GLU A 53 5.27 -2.10 -12.68
CA GLU A 53 6.24 -1.17 -13.23
C GLU A 53 5.59 -0.71 -14.52
N ARG A 54 5.13 0.55 -14.58
CA ARG A 54 4.68 1.13 -15.84
C ARG A 54 5.76 0.78 -16.80
N ALA A 55 5.47 -0.13 -17.73
CA ALA A 55 6.44 -0.72 -18.63
C ALA A 55 7.35 0.38 -19.17
N LYS A 56 8.49 0.54 -18.50
CA LYS A 56 9.60 1.36 -18.92
C LYS A 56 10.72 0.37 -19.04
N THR A 57 10.59 -0.38 -20.13
CA THR A 57 11.70 -0.70 -21.02
C THR A 57 12.91 0.22 -20.80
N VAL A 58 13.80 -0.15 -19.88
CA VAL A 58 15.20 0.30 -19.92
C VAL A 58 16.08 -0.85 -19.46
N LYS A 59 16.46 -1.65 -20.45
CA LYS A 59 17.77 -2.30 -20.65
C LYS A 59 18.66 -2.52 -19.41
N ALA A 60 19.03 -3.80 -19.29
CA ALA A 60 20.39 -4.30 -19.10
C ALA A 60 21.09 -4.03 -17.77
N LYS A 61 21.29 -5.11 -17.00
CA LYS A 61 22.63 -5.48 -16.54
C LYS A 61 22.72 -6.97 -16.19
N GLY A 62 23.16 -7.76 -17.16
CA GLY A 62 23.89 -8.99 -16.87
C GLY A 62 25.35 -8.62 -16.58
N THR A 63 25.79 -8.88 -15.35
CA THR A 63 27.18 -9.00 -14.87
C THR A 63 27.00 -9.67 -13.49
N THR A 64 27.64 -10.76 -13.09
CA THR A 64 28.95 -11.32 -13.41
C THR A 64 28.99 -12.74 -12.80
N GLU A 65 29.61 -13.71 -13.46
CA GLU A 65 30.67 -14.56 -12.86
C GLU A 65 31.49 -15.20 -13.98
#